data_AF-A0A497QM22-F1
#
_entry.id   AF-A0A497QM22-F1
#
_cell.length_a   1.000
_cell.length_b   1.000
_cell.length_c   1.000
_cell.angle_alpha   90.00
_cell.angle_beta   90.00
_cell.angle_gamma   90.00
#
_symmetry.space_group_name_H-M   'P 1'
#
loop_
_entity.id
_entity.type
_entity.pdbx_description
1 polymer ?
#
loop_
_entity_poly.entity_id
_entity_poly.type
_entity_poly.pdbx_seq_one_letter_code
_entity_poly.pdbx_strand_id
1 'polypeptide(L)'
;MCLSIDTKIKRLKNNAFVVDITLEWNCMDEGGFIDRILGFWGIIIKKVIINGERVPISKGPIRIERRILPGEQHIITVEFEKPQQLKTTLVPKIVYRIGEDNMIAYLKLNV
;
A
#
# COMPACT_ATOMS: atom_id res chain seq x y z
N MET A 1 1.03 6.15 17.69
CA MET A 1 0.47 6.00 16.33
C MET A 1 -0.13 4.60 16.26
N CYS A 2 -1.42 4.45 15.94
CA CYS A 2 -2.11 3.15 16.01
C CYS A 2 -1.77 2.20 14.87
N LEU A 3 -1.26 2.72 13.75
CA LEU A 3 -0.87 1.93 12.59
C LEU A 3 0.65 2.02 12.41
N SER A 4 1.31 0.87 12.44
CA SER A 4 2.69 0.71 11.99
C SER A 4 2.71 0.28 10.53
N ILE A 5 3.64 0.85 9.75
CA ILE A 5 3.79 0.56 8.33
C ILE A 5 5.26 0.26 8.04
N ASP A 6 5.53 -0.97 7.64
CA ASP A 6 6.83 -1.38 7.11
C ASP A 6 6.74 -1.60 5.60
N THR A 7 7.81 -1.28 4.87
CA THR A 7 7.84 -1.46 3.42
C THR A 7 9.15 -2.07 2.96
N LYS A 8 9.05 -3.10 2.14
CA LYS A 8 10.19 -3.75 1.50
C LYS A 8 10.04 -3.69 0.00
N ILE A 9 11.00 -3.08 -0.68
CA ILE A 9 11.01 -2.99 -2.14
C ILE A 9 12.07 -3.90 -2.73
N LYS A 10 11.68 -4.61 -3.78
CA LYS A 10 12.54 -5.46 -4.57
C LYS A 10 12.46 -5.04 -6.04
N ARG A 11 13.61 -4.77 -6.64
CA ARG A 11 13.72 -4.57 -8.08
C ARG A 11 13.64 -5.91 -8.80
N LEU A 12 12.78 -6.01 -9.80
CA LEU A 12 12.73 -7.10 -10.75
C LEU A 12 13.46 -6.71 -12.06
N LYS A 13 13.45 -7.60 -13.06
CA LYS A 13 13.98 -7.30 -14.40
C LYS A 13 13.13 -6.23 -15.10
N ASN A 14 13.69 -5.57 -16.11
CA ASN A 14 12.97 -4.66 -17.02
C ASN A 14 12.17 -3.51 -16.35
N ASN A 15 12.72 -2.90 -15.29
CA ASN A 15 12.07 -1.81 -14.53
C ASN A 15 10.74 -2.18 -13.87
N ALA A 16 10.48 -3.47 -13.70
CA ALA A 16 9.45 -3.96 -12.79
C ALA A 16 9.97 -3.94 -11.35
N PHE A 17 9.08 -3.69 -10.40
CA PHE A 17 9.34 -3.66 -8.97
C PHE A 17 8.21 -4.37 -8.26
N VAL A 18 8.54 -4.97 -7.12
CA VAL A 18 7.58 -5.47 -6.15
C VAL A 18 7.81 -4.71 -4.87
N VAL A 19 6.75 -4.16 -4.29
CA VAL A 19 6.78 -3.67 -2.92
C VAL A 19 5.85 -4.53 -2.06
N ASP A 20 6.37 -4.99 -0.94
CA ASP A 20 5.59 -5.56 0.14
C ASP A 20 5.39 -4.47 1.19
N ILE A 21 4.13 -4.22 1.53
CA ILE A 21 3.71 -3.25 2.52
C ILE A 21 3.07 -4.04 3.66
N THR A 22 3.68 -3.98 4.83
CA THR A 22 3.17 -4.62 6.03
C THR A 22 2.51 -3.57 6.91
N LEU A 23 1.26 -3.84 7.27
CA LEU A 23 0.41 -2.96 8.05
C LEU A 23 0.03 -3.68 9.34
N GLU A 24 0.35 -3.08 10.47
CA GLU A 24 0.10 -3.67 11.79
C GLU A 24 -0.65 -2.66 12.65
N TRP A 25 -1.75 -3.12 13.24
CA TRP A 25 -2.58 -2.29 14.10
C TRP A 25 -2.26 -2.54 15.57
N ASN A 26 -1.71 -1.52 16.21
CA ASN A 26 -1.18 -1.60 17.58
C ASN A 26 -2.13 -1.03 18.64
N CYS A 27 -3.22 -0.36 18.25
CA CYS A 27 -4.19 0.17 19.21
C CYS A 27 -5.23 -0.89 19.57
N MET A 28 -5.34 -1.16 20.87
CA MET A 28 -6.16 -2.23 21.44
C MET A 28 -7.66 -1.92 21.41
N ASP A 29 -8.04 -0.64 21.38
CA ASP A 29 -9.41 -0.23 21.73
C ASP A 29 -10.30 0.04 20.50
N GLU A 30 -9.72 0.34 19.34
CA GLU A 30 -10.47 0.64 18.12
C GLU A 30 -9.79 -0.05 16.94
N GLY A 31 -10.48 -0.97 16.25
CA GLY A 31 -9.98 -1.52 14.99
C GLY A 31 -9.93 -0.44 13.91
N GLY A 32 -8.92 -0.52 13.03
CA GLY A 32 -8.74 0.42 11.92
C GLY A 32 -9.43 -0.02 10.64
N PHE A 33 -9.61 0.91 9.71
CA PHE A 33 -10.03 0.60 8.34
C PHE A 33 -8.99 1.09 7.35
N ILE A 34 -8.46 0.22 6.49
CA ILE A 34 -7.74 0.64 5.30
C ILE A 34 -8.76 0.84 4.20
N ASP A 35 -8.96 2.10 3.84
CA ASP A 35 -9.92 2.48 2.82
C ASP A 35 -9.32 2.24 1.42
N ARG A 36 -8.12 2.81 1.18
CA ARG A 36 -7.54 2.90 -0.16
C ARG A 36 -6.02 2.87 -0.14
N ILE A 37 -5.42 2.22 -1.13
CA ILE A 37 -4.06 2.54 -1.55
C ILE A 37 -4.17 3.51 -2.72
N LEU A 38 -3.83 4.77 -2.46
CA LEU A 38 -3.79 5.79 -3.48
C LEU A 38 -2.49 5.64 -4.29
N GLY A 39 -2.72 5.40 -5.57
CA GLY A 39 -1.72 5.01 -6.55
C GLY A 39 -0.48 5.89 -6.56
N PHE A 40 0.62 5.19 -6.77
CA PHE A 40 1.87 5.69 -7.26
C PHE A 40 1.64 6.41 -8.60
N TRP A 41 1.93 7.70 -8.66
CA TRP A 41 1.67 8.49 -9.85
C TRP A 41 2.63 8.13 -10.98
N GLY A 42 2.09 7.92 -12.19
CA GLY A 42 2.89 7.63 -13.38
C GLY A 42 3.49 6.23 -13.44
N ILE A 43 3.06 5.27 -12.63
CA ILE A 43 3.47 3.86 -12.78
C ILE A 43 2.31 2.97 -13.24
N ILE A 44 2.65 1.84 -13.85
CA ILE A 44 1.67 0.85 -14.28
C ILE A 44 1.63 -0.26 -13.23
N ILE A 45 0.55 -0.33 -12.47
CA ILE A 45 0.34 -1.42 -11.51
C ILE A 45 -0.12 -2.67 -12.28
N LYS A 46 0.58 -3.78 -12.08
CA LYS A 46 0.33 -5.06 -12.76
C LYS A 46 -0.44 -6.03 -11.86
N LYS A 47 -0.13 -6.00 -10.57
CA LYS A 47 -0.68 -6.95 -9.60
C LYS A 47 -0.78 -6.31 -8.22
N VAL A 48 -1.87 -6.61 -7.53
CA VAL A 48 -2.07 -6.29 -6.12
C VAL A 48 -2.55 -7.56 -5.44
N ILE A 49 -1.91 -7.91 -4.34
CA ILE A 49 -2.27 -9.05 -3.48
C ILE A 49 -2.41 -8.55 -2.06
N ILE A 50 -3.46 -8.95 -1.36
CA ILE A 50 -3.69 -8.61 0.05
C ILE A 50 -3.92 -9.90 0.81
N ASN A 51 -3.07 -10.18 1.79
CA ASN A 51 -3.12 -11.41 2.59
C ASN A 51 -3.21 -12.68 1.72
N GLY A 52 -2.54 -12.69 0.57
CA GLY A 52 -2.55 -13.81 -0.39
C GLY A 52 -3.66 -13.74 -1.46
N GLU A 53 -4.66 -12.87 -1.31
CA GLU A 53 -5.77 -12.74 -2.27
C GLU A 53 -5.50 -11.66 -3.32
N ARG A 54 -5.70 -12.00 -4.61
CA ARG A 54 -5.53 -11.05 -5.71
C ARG A 54 -6.68 -10.05 -5.74
N VAL A 55 -6.36 -8.76 -5.76
CA VAL A 55 -7.36 -7.69 -5.83
C VAL A 55 -7.53 -7.21 -7.28
N PRO A 56 -8.77 -6.98 -7.76
CA PRO A 56 -9.03 -6.39 -9.05
C PRO A 56 -8.40 -4.99 -9.16
N ILE A 57 -7.70 -4.73 -10.26
CA ILE A 57 -7.11 -3.41 -10.53
C ILE A 57 -8.04 -2.65 -11.47
N SER A 58 -8.56 -1.51 -11.00
CA SER A 58 -9.33 -0.57 -11.82
C SER A 58 -8.46 0.58 -12.31
N LYS A 59 -8.93 1.33 -13.32
CA LYS A 59 -8.28 2.58 -13.73
C LYS A 59 -8.47 3.62 -12.62
N GLY A 60 -7.47 3.82 -11.78
CA GLY A 60 -7.49 4.80 -10.70
C GLY A 60 -6.84 4.28 -9.42
N PRO A 61 -7.17 4.86 -8.26
CA PRO A 61 -6.69 4.36 -6.98
C PRO A 61 -7.20 2.95 -6.69
N ILE A 62 -6.35 2.11 -6.11
CA ILE A 62 -6.73 0.76 -5.71
C ILE A 62 -7.55 0.88 -4.42
N ARG A 63 -8.84 0.61 -4.53
CA ARG A 63 -9.72 0.48 -3.36
C ARG A 63 -9.50 -0.89 -2.73
N ILE A 64 -9.34 -0.89 -1.42
CA ILE A 64 -9.05 -2.11 -0.65
C ILE A 64 -10.18 -2.38 0.32
N GLU A 65 -10.70 -1.33 0.97
CA GLU A 65 -11.85 -1.40 1.89
C GLU A 65 -11.76 -2.60 2.85
N ARG A 66 -10.61 -2.74 3.53
CA ARG A 66 -10.36 -3.82 4.50
C ARG A 66 -10.30 -3.27 5.92
N ARG A 67 -11.01 -3.92 6.83
CA ARG A 67 -10.83 -3.70 8.28
C ARG A 67 -9.58 -4.42 8.76
N ILE A 68 -8.82 -3.79 9.65
CA ILE A 68 -7.73 -4.41 10.42
C ILE A 68 -8.12 -4.34 11.89
N LEU A 69 -8.22 -5.49 12.55
CA LEU A 69 -8.52 -5.54 13.98
C LEU A 69 -7.25 -5.33 14.82
N PRO A 70 -7.38 -4.98 16.11
CA PRO A 70 -6.25 -4.91 17.01
C PRO A 70 -5.42 -6.20 17.04
N GLY A 71 -4.10 -6.06 16.89
CA GLY A 71 -3.16 -7.17 16.83
C GLY A 71 -3.13 -7.92 15.48
N GLU A 72 -3.95 -7.53 14.50
CA GLU A 72 -3.87 -8.10 13.15
C GLU A 72 -2.79 -7.41 12.31
N GLN A 73 -2.18 -8.24 11.46
CA GLN A 73 -1.22 -7.83 10.47
C GLN A 73 -1.78 -8.09 9.07
N HIS A 74 -1.67 -7.10 8.20
CA HIS A 74 -2.00 -7.23 6.79
C HIS A 74 -0.75 -7.02 5.93
N ILE A 75 -0.61 -7.85 4.90
CA ILE A 75 0.47 -7.75 3.93
C ILE A 75 -0.15 -7.42 2.58
N ILE A 76 0.32 -6.32 1.99
CA ILE A 76 -0.10 -5.84 0.68
C ILE A 76 1.10 -5.86 -0.25
N THR A 77 1.07 -6.77 -1.22
CA THR A 77 2.09 -6.88 -2.26
C THR A 77 1.61 -6.17 -3.51
N VAL A 78 2.39 -5.21 -3.99
CA VAL A 78 2.11 -4.45 -5.21
C VAL A 78 3.25 -4.65 -6.21
N GLU A 79 2.93 -5.22 -7.36
CA GLU A 79 3.83 -5.32 -8.50
C GLU A 79 3.53 -4.20 -9.49
N PHE A 80 4.56 -3.48 -9.90
CA PHE A 80 4.42 -2.35 -10.80
C PHE A 80 5.63 -2.15 -11.72
N GLU A 81 5.41 -1.49 -12.84
CA GLU A 81 6.45 -1.07 -13.76
C GLU A 81 6.66 0.45 -13.69
N LYS A 82 7.93 0.86 -13.52
CA LYS A 82 8.34 2.26 -13.56
C LYS A 82 8.68 2.64 -15.00
N PRO A 83 8.05 3.69 -15.59
CA PRO A 83 8.46 4.20 -16.90
C PRO A 83 9.92 4.66 -16.87
N GLN A 84 10.66 4.41 -17.96
CA GLN A 84 12.08 4.78 -18.08
C GLN A 84 12.36 6.29 -17.86
N GLN A 85 11.35 7.15 -18.02
CA GLN A 85 11.49 8.61 -17.90
C GLN A 85 11.32 9.16 -16.48
N LEU A 86 10.82 8.37 -15.52
CA LEU A 86 10.61 8.83 -14.14
C LEU A 86 11.93 8.77 -13.36
N LYS A 87 12.59 9.91 -13.17
CA LYS A 87 13.79 10.02 -12.31
C LYS A 87 13.47 10.11 -10.81
N THR A 88 12.21 10.33 -10.44
CA THR A 88 11.79 10.65 -9.07
C THR A 88 11.56 9.42 -8.19
N THR A 89 11.77 9.62 -6.90
CA THR A 89 11.36 8.74 -5.78
C THR A 89 9.88 8.40 -5.92
N LEU A 90 9.54 7.12 -5.81
CA LEU A 90 8.14 6.70 -5.79
C LEU A 90 7.58 6.94 -4.40
N VAL A 91 6.48 7.69 -4.32
CA VAL A 91 5.81 7.99 -3.06
C VAL A 91 4.39 7.41 -3.08
N PRO A 92 4.21 6.09 -2.85
CA PRO A 92 2.87 5.55 -2.66
C PRO A 92 2.20 6.18 -1.44
N LYS A 93 0.87 6.23 -1.47
CA LYS A 93 0.06 6.77 -0.38
C LYS A 93 -0.93 5.72 0.08
N ILE A 94 -1.01 5.53 1.40
CA ILE A 94 -2.04 4.68 2.01
C ILE A 94 -2.99 5.59 2.73
N VAL A 95 -4.27 5.51 2.38
CA VAL A 95 -5.35 6.19 3.08
C VAL A 95 -6.03 5.18 3.97
N TYR A 96 -6.01 5.46 5.26
CA TYR A 96 -6.61 4.64 6.29
C TYR A 96 -7.46 5.50 7.21
N ARG A 97 -8.35 4.88 7.96
CA ARG A 97 -9.27 5.52 8.89
C ARG A 97 -9.09 4.94 10.29
N ILE A 98 -9.15 5.82 11.28
CA ILE A 98 -9.25 5.50 12.70
C ILE A 98 -10.57 6.13 13.17
N GLY A 99 -11.56 5.33 13.57
CA GLY A 99 -12.90 5.86 13.80
C GLY A 99 -13.45 6.59 12.57
N GLU A 100 -13.78 7.88 12.74
CA GLU A 100 -14.28 8.76 11.67
C GLU A 100 -13.17 9.54 10.93
N ASP A 101 -11.94 9.54 11.46
CA ASP A 101 -10.83 10.34 10.95
C ASP A 101 -10.15 9.68 9.74
N ASN A 102 -9.93 10.45 8.67
CA ASN A 102 -9.16 10.03 7.52
C ASN A 102 -7.68 10.41 7.68
N MET A 103 -6.81 9.41 7.64
CA MET A 103 -5.37 9.55 7.76
C MET A 103 -4.68 9.15 6.45
N ILE A 104 -3.54 9.79 6.16
CA ILE A 104 -2.72 9.50 4.98
C ILE A 104 -1.30 9.20 5.42
N ALA A 105 -0.82 7.99 5.11
CA ALA A 105 0.58 7.65 5.22
C ALA A 105 1.26 7.76 3.85
N TYR A 106 2.36 8.52 3.81
CA TYR A 106 3.23 8.63 2.65
C TYR A 106 4.38 7.64 2.80
N LEU A 107 4.49 6.73 1.85
CA LEU A 107 5.56 5.77 1.79
C LEU A 107 6.69 6.36 0.96
N LYS A 108 7.90 6.45 1.49
CA LYS A 108 9.07 6.87 0.70
C LYS A 108 9.80 5.64 0.22
N LEU A 109 9.67 5.30 -1.07
CA LEU A 109 10.41 4.20 -1.67
C LEU A 109 11.69 4.73 -2.31
N ASN A 110 12.83 4.37 -1.74
CA ASN A 110 14.14 4.61 -2.35
C ASN A 110 14.35 3.54 -3.44
N VAL A 111 14.17 3.94 -4.70
CA VAL A 111 14.27 3.08 -5.90
C VAL A 111 15.29 3.57 -6.88
#